data_AF-A0A1I7UG36-F1
#
_entry.id   AF-A0A1I7UG36-F1
#
_cell.length_a   1.000
_cell.length_b   1.000
_cell.length_c   1.000
_cell.angle_alpha   90.00
_cell.angle_beta   90.00
_cell.angle_gamma   90.00
#
_symmetry.space_group_name_H-M   'P 1'
#
loop_
_entity.id
_entity.type
_entity.pdbx_description
1 polymer ?
#
loop_
_entity_poly.entity_id
_entity_poly.type
_entity_poly.pdbx_seq_one_letter_code
_entity_poly.pdbx_strand_id
1 'polypeptide(L)'
;MLREKFPERVPFRLTRMLINAMEVTGLDGVYNYTAERVLKMLRTNQESLLAVLEAFVYDPVINWRLVEGMKKDPKMKKDNNTRAAATNAILPSTSTTDSIMETIKRKLNGTEFVHNDGTNPPEALPVTEQLAMLTEQATSSINLCQSYIGWCPFW
;
A
#
# COMPACT_ATOMS: atom_id res chain seq x y z
N MET A 1 3.89 -5.24 5.77
CA MET A 1 2.43 -5.03 5.70
C MET A 1 1.65 -6.35 5.78
N LEU A 2 2.25 -7.45 6.24
CA LEU A 2 1.61 -8.76 6.27
C LEU A 2 1.39 -9.17 7.72
N ARG A 3 0.21 -8.88 8.25
CA ARG A 3 -0.26 -9.55 9.46
C ARG A 3 -0.60 -11.00 9.08
N GLU A 4 -0.01 -11.98 9.76
CA GLU A 4 -0.25 -13.42 9.49
C GLU A 4 -1.73 -13.79 9.60
N LYS A 5 -2.47 -13.15 10.52
CA LYS A 5 -3.89 -13.38 10.75
C LYS A 5 -4.69 -12.20 10.21
N PHE A 6 -5.63 -12.49 9.30
CA PHE A 6 -6.49 -11.50 8.64
C PHE A 6 -5.69 -10.35 7.98
N PRO A 7 -4.92 -10.63 6.92
CA PRO A 7 -4.21 -9.59 6.19
C PRO A 7 -5.21 -8.65 5.52
N GLU A 8 -4.97 -7.35 5.63
CA GLU A 8 -5.80 -6.33 4.98
C GLU A 8 -5.58 -6.37 3.46
N ARG A 9 -6.68 -6.49 2.71
CA ARG A 9 -6.68 -6.60 1.23
C ARG A 9 -7.21 -5.34 0.54
N VAL A 10 -7.80 -4.42 1.29
CA VAL A 10 -8.37 -3.16 0.77
C VAL A 10 -7.35 -2.02 0.87
N PRO A 11 -7.28 -1.11 -0.12
CA PRO A 11 -6.36 0.02 -0.08
C PRO A 11 -6.75 1.09 0.95
N PHE A 12 -8.06 1.27 1.18
CA PHE A 12 -8.61 2.17 2.18
C PHE A 12 -10.03 1.73 2.56
N ARG A 13 -10.56 2.28 3.66
CA ARG A 13 -11.90 1.96 4.13
C ARG A 13 -12.96 2.72 3.34
N LEU A 14 -13.70 2.00 2.51
CA LEU A 14 -14.86 2.51 1.77
C LEU A 14 -15.99 1.48 1.81
N THR A 15 -16.65 1.37 2.97
CA THR A 15 -17.72 0.39 3.19
C THR A 15 -19.08 0.93 2.80
N ARG A 16 -20.09 0.06 2.68
CA ARG A 16 -21.44 0.42 2.25
C ARG A 16 -22.06 1.52 3.11
N MET A 17 -21.85 1.52 4.43
CA MET A 17 -22.35 2.56 5.32
C MET A 17 -21.75 3.93 5.00
N LEU A 18 -20.45 3.99 4.67
CA LEU A 18 -19.82 5.25 4.26
C LEU A 18 -20.34 5.73 2.91
N ILE A 19 -20.55 4.81 1.95
CA ILE A 19 -21.11 5.13 0.63
C ILE A 19 -22.54 5.66 0.76
N ASN A 20 -23.36 5.01 1.57
CA ASN A 20 -24.75 5.41 1.79
C ASN A 20 -24.89 6.72 2.58
N ALA A 21 -23.86 7.10 3.35
CA ALA A 21 -23.83 8.36 4.09
C ALA A 21 -23.38 9.54 3.21
N MET A 22 -22.90 9.28 1.99
CA MET A 22 -22.61 10.32 1.01
C MET A 22 -23.91 10.85 0.37
N GLU A 23 -23.74 11.70 -0.62
CA GLU A 23 -24.83 12.25 -1.42
C GLU A 23 -25.63 11.18 -2.19
N VAL A 24 -26.79 11.57 -2.71
CA VAL A 24 -27.75 10.66 -3.38
C VAL A 24 -27.17 9.98 -4.63
N THR A 25 -26.09 10.50 -5.19
CA THR A 25 -25.36 9.92 -6.33
C THR A 25 -24.28 8.91 -5.89
N GLY A 26 -24.07 8.75 -4.58
CA GLY A 26 -23.14 7.80 -3.99
C GLY A 26 -21.68 8.20 -4.22
N LEU A 27 -20.94 7.35 -4.94
CA LEU A 27 -19.52 7.57 -5.25
C LEU A 27 -19.33 8.53 -6.44
N ASP A 28 -20.29 8.57 -7.34
CA ASP A 28 -20.25 9.41 -8.54
C ASP A 28 -20.72 10.82 -8.21
N GLY A 29 -19.79 11.66 -7.76
CA GLY A 29 -20.08 13.00 -7.29
C GLY A 29 -18.84 13.68 -6.70
N VAL A 30 -19.03 14.33 -5.56
CA VAL A 30 -18.00 15.01 -4.77
C VAL A 30 -16.88 14.05 -4.38
N TYR A 31 -17.17 12.77 -4.09
CA TYR A 31 -16.14 11.77 -3.80
C TYR A 31 -15.17 11.60 -4.97
N ASN A 32 -15.66 11.17 -6.14
CA ASN A 32 -14.81 10.97 -7.33
C ASN A 32 -14.09 12.26 -7.75
N TYR A 33 -14.80 13.39 -7.76
CA TYR A 33 -14.22 14.69 -8.10
C TYR A 33 -13.08 15.10 -7.17
N THR A 34 -13.28 14.94 -5.85
CA THR A 34 -12.28 15.32 -4.85
C THR A 34 -11.11 14.35 -4.85
N ALA A 35 -11.38 13.05 -4.91
CA ALA A 35 -10.35 12.01 -4.90
C ALA A 35 -9.44 12.12 -6.13
N GLU A 36 -9.99 12.39 -7.32
CA GLU A 36 -9.20 12.60 -8.53
C GLU A 36 -8.28 13.83 -8.40
N ARG A 37 -8.78 14.94 -7.84
CA ARG A 37 -7.99 16.16 -7.63
C ARG A 37 -6.86 15.95 -6.61
N VAL A 38 -7.15 15.25 -5.51
CA VAL A 38 -6.14 14.89 -4.50
C VAL A 38 -5.08 14.00 -5.13
N LEU A 39 -5.48 12.96 -5.87
CA LEU A 39 -4.53 12.05 -6.51
C LEU A 39 -3.67 12.76 -7.55
N LYS A 40 -4.26 13.65 -8.37
CA LYS A 40 -3.50 14.55 -9.27
C LYS A 40 -2.48 15.40 -8.51
N MET A 41 -2.89 16.04 -7.40
CA MET A 41 -2.00 16.87 -6.60
C MET A 41 -0.83 16.08 -6.00
N LEU A 42 -1.08 14.86 -5.53
CA LEU A 42 -0.06 13.96 -4.99
C LEU A 42 0.95 13.54 -6.08
N ARG A 43 0.48 13.26 -7.31
CA ARG A 43 1.35 12.94 -8.45
C ARG A 43 2.20 14.13 -8.90
N THR A 44 1.60 15.33 -8.98
CA THR A 44 2.32 16.55 -9.39
C THR A 44 3.45 16.91 -8.42
N ASN A 45 3.21 16.75 -7.11
CA ASN A 45 4.18 17.09 -6.06
C ASN A 45 4.89 15.85 -5.47
N GLN A 46 5.07 14.79 -6.27
CA GLN A 46 5.61 13.52 -5.79
C GLN A 46 7.04 13.64 -5.22
N GLU A 47 7.88 14.52 -5.79
CA GLU A 47 9.26 14.71 -5.35
C GLU A 47 9.33 15.24 -3.92
N SER A 48 8.46 16.21 -3.58
CA SER A 48 8.37 16.76 -2.22
C SER A 48 7.91 15.72 -1.21
N LEU A 49 6.95 14.87 -1.58
CA LEU A 49 6.48 13.78 -0.71
C LEU A 49 7.55 12.71 -0.51
N LEU A 50 8.24 12.33 -1.57
CA LEU A 50 9.33 11.36 -1.52
C LEU A 50 10.47 11.85 -0.64
N ALA A 51 10.88 13.12 -0.76
CA ALA A 51 11.94 13.69 0.07
C ALA A 51 11.62 13.63 1.58
N VAL A 52 10.37 13.92 1.95
CA VAL A 52 9.92 13.83 3.35
C VAL A 52 9.86 12.38 3.82
N LEU A 53 9.33 11.46 3.00
CA LEU A 53 9.21 10.04 3.36
C LEU A 53 10.57 9.34 3.42
N GLU A 54 11.53 9.72 2.57
CA GLU A 54 12.91 9.22 2.61
C GLU A 54 13.54 9.51 3.97
N ALA A 55 13.36 10.72 4.51
CA ALA A 55 13.88 11.07 5.84
C ALA A 55 13.34 10.16 6.96
N PHE A 56 12.06 9.78 6.92
CA PHE A 56 11.44 8.90 7.92
C PHE A 56 11.80 7.41 7.75
N VAL A 57 11.98 6.96 6.50
CA VAL A 57 12.32 5.55 6.20
C VAL A 57 13.78 5.26 6.56
N TYR A 58 14.68 6.22 6.31
CA TYR A 58 16.09 6.10 6.66
C TYR A 58 16.41 6.50 8.11
N ASP A 59 15.41 6.86 8.93
CA ASP A 59 15.59 7.12 10.36
C ASP A 59 15.88 5.79 11.12
N PRO A 60 17.05 5.67 11.79
CA PRO A 60 17.42 4.46 12.52
C PRO A 60 16.44 4.08 13.66
N VAL A 61 15.68 5.03 14.21
CA VAL A 61 14.72 4.79 15.31
C VAL A 61 13.38 4.26 14.82
N ILE A 62 13.00 4.47 13.56
CA ILE A 62 11.72 3.98 13.02
C ILE A 62 11.90 2.61 12.36
N ASN A 63 13.10 2.36 11.84
CA ASN A 63 13.40 1.24 10.97
C ASN A 63 13.27 -0.15 11.65
N TRP A 64 13.42 -0.25 12.98
CA TRP A 64 13.20 -1.51 13.71
C TRP A 64 11.74 -2.00 13.63
N ARG A 65 10.76 -1.09 13.63
CA ARG A 65 9.32 -1.43 13.54
C ARG A 65 8.97 -2.00 12.17
N LEU A 66 9.65 -1.55 11.12
CA LEU A 66 9.48 -2.04 9.75
C LEU A 66 9.96 -3.49 9.62
N VAL A 67 11.12 -3.80 10.22
CA VAL A 67 11.72 -5.14 10.22
C VAL A 67 10.89 -6.15 11.00
N GLU A 68 10.31 -5.79 12.14
CA GLU A 68 9.44 -6.68 12.92
C GLU A 68 8.14 -7.04 12.19
N GLY A 69 7.61 -6.13 11.38
CA GLY A 69 6.41 -6.34 10.57
C GLY A 69 6.60 -7.21 9.32
N MET A 70 7.84 -7.50 8.94
CA MET A 70 8.20 -8.31 7.75
C MET A 70 8.79 -9.68 8.09
N LYS A 71 9.34 -9.88 9.29
CA LYS A 71 9.83 -11.20 9.77
C LYS A 71 8.74 -12.28 9.94
N LYS A 72 7.47 -11.95 9.70
CA LYS A 72 6.30 -12.82 9.87
C LYS A 72 5.72 -13.34 8.55
N ASP A 73 6.54 -13.45 7.51
CA ASP A 73 6.18 -14.19 6.29
C ASP A 73 6.58 -15.67 6.43
N PRO A 74 5.63 -16.63 6.47
CA PRO A 74 5.96 -18.06 6.55
C PRO A 74 6.58 -18.64 5.28
N LYS A 75 6.79 -17.83 4.22
CA LYS A 75 7.35 -18.29 2.94
C LYS A 75 8.89 -18.23 2.86
N MET A 76 9.60 -17.72 3.87
CA MET A 76 11.06 -17.76 3.93
C MET A 76 11.57 -18.83 4.91
N LYS A 77 11.23 -20.10 4.65
CA LYS A 77 11.89 -21.26 5.26
C LYS A 77 12.63 -22.07 4.21
N LYS A 78 13.90 -21.72 4.00
CA LYS A 78 15.06 -22.49 3.50
C LYS A 78 16.19 -21.45 3.35
N ASP A 79 17.33 -21.49 4.03
CA ASP A 79 18.16 -22.62 4.43
C ASP A 79 18.84 -22.41 5.80
N ASN A 80 18.91 -23.49 6.58
CA ASN A 80 19.71 -23.58 7.80
C ASN A 80 21.19 -23.78 7.45
N ASN A 81 21.97 -22.72 7.18
CA ASN A 81 23.42 -22.80 7.44
C ASN A 81 24.18 -21.46 7.47
N THR A 82 24.07 -20.68 8.55
CA THR A 82 25.15 -19.77 8.99
C THR A 82 24.88 -19.28 10.41
N ARG A 83 25.54 -19.90 11.41
CA ARG A 83 25.55 -19.48 12.82
C ARG A 83 26.55 -18.35 13.07
N ALA A 84 26.57 -17.31 12.25
CA ALA A 84 27.57 -16.23 12.33
C ALA A 84 27.01 -14.87 11.92
N ALA A 85 26.07 -14.29 12.69
CA ALA A 85 25.68 -12.87 12.53
C ALA A 85 24.95 -12.28 13.75
N ALA A 86 25.17 -12.80 14.97
CA ALA A 86 24.42 -12.36 16.16
C ALA A 86 24.79 -10.96 16.68
N THR A 87 25.75 -10.25 16.08
CA THR A 87 26.22 -8.93 16.54
C THR A 87 25.83 -7.75 15.64
N ASN A 88 25.25 -7.97 14.46
CA ASN A 88 24.88 -6.89 13.51
C ASN A 88 23.36 -6.78 13.23
N ALA A 89 22.51 -7.27 14.14
CA ALA A 89 21.04 -7.25 13.97
C ALA A 89 20.37 -5.90 14.28
N ILE A 90 21.14 -4.83 14.51
CA ILE A 90 20.63 -3.50 14.88
C ILE A 90 20.38 -2.62 13.64
N LEU A 91 20.95 -2.96 12.49
CA LEU A 91 20.78 -2.20 11.24
C LEU A 91 19.90 -2.99 10.27
N PRO A 92 18.73 -2.45 9.88
CA PRO A 92 17.90 -3.05 8.85
C PRO A 92 18.68 -3.12 7.54
N SER A 93 18.55 -4.24 6.81
CA SER A 93 19.15 -4.36 5.49
C SER A 93 18.58 -3.26 4.59
N THR A 94 19.45 -2.45 3.98
CA THR A 94 19.08 -1.35 3.07
C THR A 94 18.11 -1.78 1.98
N SER A 95 18.17 -3.05 1.57
CA SER A 95 17.25 -3.66 0.61
C SER A 95 15.77 -3.56 1.00
N THR A 96 15.45 -3.58 2.29
CA THR A 96 14.04 -3.55 2.77
C THR A 96 13.47 -2.14 2.70
N THR A 97 14.27 -1.14 3.09
CA THR A 97 13.89 0.27 2.99
C THR A 97 13.71 0.70 1.54
N ASP A 98 14.57 0.19 0.65
CA ASP A 98 14.52 0.49 -0.78
C ASP A 98 13.25 -0.09 -1.43
N SER A 99 12.82 -1.30 -1.03
CA SER A 99 11.57 -1.91 -1.51
C SER A 99 10.31 -1.12 -1.09
N ILE A 100 10.29 -0.57 0.12
CA ILE A 100 9.20 0.29 0.59
C ILE A 100 9.14 1.57 -0.24
N MET A 101 10.29 2.20 -0.47
CA MET A 101 10.39 3.40 -1.28
C MET A 101 9.96 3.16 -2.73
N GLU A 102 10.38 2.05 -3.32
CA GLU A 102 9.97 1.64 -4.66
C GLU A 102 8.45 1.40 -4.74
N THR A 103 7.85 0.81 -3.71
CA THR A 103 6.39 0.63 -3.62
C THR A 103 5.67 1.97 -3.60
N ILE A 104 6.15 2.94 -2.82
CA ILE A 104 5.57 4.29 -2.76
C ILE A 104 5.69 4.99 -4.11
N LYS A 105 6.87 4.92 -4.75
CA LYS A 105 7.09 5.45 -6.11
C LYS A 105 6.12 4.85 -7.12
N ARG A 106 5.88 3.54 -7.04
CA ARG A 106 4.92 2.83 -7.91
C ARG A 106 3.48 3.32 -7.73
N LYS A 107 3.06 3.58 -6.49
CA LYS A 107 1.74 4.13 -6.17
C LYS A 107 1.55 5.54 -6.70
N LEU A 108 2.57 6.40 -6.55
CA LEU A 108 2.55 7.77 -7.05
C LEU A 108 2.61 7.83 -8.59
N ASN A 109 3.31 6.89 -9.23
CA ASN A 109 3.38 6.82 -10.69
C ASN A 109 2.16 6.12 -11.32
N GLY A 110 1.28 5.50 -10.53
CA GLY A 110 0.12 4.77 -11.08
C GLY A 110 0.46 3.44 -11.73
N THR A 111 1.61 2.86 -11.43
CA THR A 111 2.08 1.57 -11.98
C THR A 111 1.82 0.40 -11.03
N GLU A 112 0.94 0.60 -10.05
CA GLU A 112 0.68 -0.36 -8.97
C GLU A 112 -0.16 -1.58 -9.39
N PHE A 113 -0.98 -1.44 -10.43
CA PHE A 113 -1.82 -2.51 -10.97
C PHE A 113 -1.20 -3.17 -12.21
N VAL A 114 -0.17 -2.55 -12.79
CA VAL A 114 0.50 -3.07 -13.97
C VAL A 114 1.32 -4.29 -13.58
N HIS A 115 0.94 -5.45 -14.12
CA HIS A 115 1.78 -6.63 -14.03
C HIS A 115 2.93 -6.46 -15.02
N ASN A 116 4.16 -6.57 -14.53
CA ASN A 116 5.37 -6.55 -15.37
C ASN A 116 5.35 -7.81 -16.25
N ASP A 117 4.71 -7.74 -17.41
CA ASP A 117 4.68 -8.82 -18.40
C ASP A 117 5.99 -8.91 -19.21
N GLY A 118 7.01 -8.12 -18.83
CA GLY A 118 8.35 -8.16 -19.42
C GLY A 118 8.45 -7.67 -20.87
N THR A 119 7.33 -7.46 -21.55
CA THR A 119 7.24 -7.13 -22.98
C THR A 119 7.13 -5.64 -23.27
N ASN A 120 6.53 -4.85 -22.37
CA ASN A 120 6.38 -3.41 -22.48
C ASN A 120 6.76 -2.70 -21.17
N PRO A 121 7.32 -1.48 -21.21
CA PRO A 121 7.49 -0.68 -20.01
C PRO A 121 6.12 -0.46 -19.35
N PRO A 122 6.03 -0.49 -18.00
CA PRO A 122 4.76 -0.37 -17.31
C PRO A 122 4.15 1.00 -17.61
N GLU A 123 3.06 1.00 -18.39
CA GLU A 123 2.35 2.21 -18.75
C GLU A 123 1.68 2.78 -17.51
N ALA A 124 1.96 4.07 -17.21
CA ALA A 124 1.37 4.74 -16.07
C ALA A 124 -0.13 4.92 -16.29
N LEU A 125 -0.95 4.28 -15.44
CA LEU A 125 -2.40 4.41 -15.53
C LEU A 125 -2.81 5.88 -15.33
N PRO A 126 -3.78 6.39 -16.11
CA PRO A 126 -4.33 7.72 -15.89
C PRO A 126 -4.98 7.79 -14.51
N VAL A 127 -5.02 8.99 -13.93
CA VAL A 127 -5.48 9.19 -12.55
C VAL A 127 -6.90 8.68 -12.34
N THR A 128 -7.78 8.89 -13.31
CA THR A 128 -9.18 8.46 -13.28
C THR A 128 -9.30 6.94 -13.23
N GLU A 129 -8.48 6.23 -13.99
CA GLU A 129 -8.50 4.76 -14.02
C GLU A 129 -7.87 4.15 -12.77
N GLN A 130 -6.76 4.71 -12.29
CA GLN A 130 -6.18 4.31 -11.01
C GLN A 130 -7.21 4.46 -9.88
N LEU A 131 -7.91 5.59 -9.84
CA LEU A 131 -8.95 5.84 -8.84
C LEU A 131 -10.08 4.81 -8.95
N ALA A 132 -10.58 4.54 -10.16
CA ALA A 132 -11.63 3.55 -10.38
C ALA A 132 -11.22 2.16 -9.86
N MET A 133 -10.00 1.70 -10.17
CA MET A 133 -9.48 0.42 -9.69
C MET A 133 -9.31 0.38 -8.16
N LEU A 134 -8.83 1.48 -7.56
CA LEU A 134 -8.69 1.59 -6.11
C LEU A 134 -10.05 1.54 -5.41
N THR A 135 -11.04 2.25 -5.95
CA THR A 135 -12.42 2.26 -5.45
C THR A 135 -13.06 0.88 -5.59
N GLU A 136 -12.87 0.19 -6.72
CA GLU A 136 -13.33 -1.18 -6.91
C GLU A 136 -12.71 -2.14 -5.87
N GLN A 137 -11.39 -2.06 -5.65
CA GLN A 137 -10.73 -2.88 -4.64
C GLN A 137 -11.21 -2.59 -3.21
N ALA A 138 -11.49 -1.33 -2.89
CA ALA A 138 -11.96 -0.91 -1.58
C ALA A 138 -13.41 -1.33 -1.30
N THR A 139 -14.24 -1.43 -2.34
CA THR A 139 -15.66 -1.81 -2.25
C THR A 139 -15.90 -3.31 -2.47
N SER A 140 -14.91 -4.04 -2.98
CA SER A 140 -15.03 -5.48 -3.28
C SER A 140 -15.40 -6.29 -2.03
N SER A 141 -16.53 -6.97 -2.10
CA SER A 141 -17.03 -7.81 -1.01
C SER A 141 -16.07 -8.96 -0.65
N ILE A 142 -15.31 -9.46 -1.63
CA ILE A 142 -14.30 -10.51 -1.44
C ILE A 142 -13.12 -10.00 -0.62
N ASN A 143 -12.72 -8.74 -0.83
CA ASN A 143 -11.64 -8.13 -0.05
C ASN A 143 -12.11 -7.76 1.36
N LEU A 144 -13.33 -7.22 1.45
CA LEU A 144 -13.92 -6.79 2.71
C LEU A 144 -14.24 -7.97 3.65
N CYS A 145 -14.70 -9.11 3.13
CA CYS A 145 -15.05 -10.26 3.97
C CYS A 145 -13.84 -10.93 4.63
N GLN A 146 -12.63 -10.73 4.09
CA GLN A 146 -11.38 -11.22 4.66
C GLN A 146 -10.84 -10.32 5.78
N SER A 147 -11.40 -9.12 5.95
CA SER A 147 -11.02 -8.20 7.02
C SER A 147 -11.36 -8.77 8.39
N TYR A 148 -10.56 -8.41 9.38
CA TYR A 148 -10.80 -8.78 10.77
C TYR A 148 -12.17 -8.23 11.25
N ILE A 149 -12.88 -8.98 12.10
CA ILE A 149 -14.23 -8.62 12.56
C ILE A 149 -14.33 -7.21 13.17
N GLY A 150 -13.31 -6.78 13.93
CA GLY A 150 -13.25 -5.44 14.52
C GLY A 150 -13.06 -4.30 13.51
N TRP A 151 -12.79 -4.62 12.24
CA TRP A 151 -12.79 -3.66 11.14
C TRP A 151 -14.22 -3.31 10.70
N CYS A 152 -15.21 -4.12 11.11
CA CYS A 152 -16.63 -3.99 10.76
C CYS A 152 -16.87 -3.85 9.25
N PRO A 153 -16.53 -4.87 8.44
CA PRO A 153 -16.67 -4.82 6.98
C PRO A 153 -18.13 -4.85 6.49
N PHE A 154 -19.06 -5.18 7.39
CA PHE A 154 -20.48 -5.37 7.10
C PHE A 154 -21.32 -4.08 7.19
N TRP A 155 -20.73 -2.98 7.67
CA TRP A 155 -21.38 -1.68 7.75
C TRP A 155 -21.47 -1.04 6.37
#